data_AF-A0A661E029-F1
#
_entry.id   AF-A0A661E029-F1
#
_cell.length_a   1.000
_cell.length_b   1.000
_cell.length_c   1.000
_cell.angle_alpha   90.00
_cell.angle_beta   90.00
_cell.angle_gamma   90.00
#
_symmetry.space_group_name_H-M   'P 1'
#
loop_
_entity.id
_entity.type
_entity.pdbx_description
1 polymer ?
#
loop_
_entity_poly.entity_id
_entity_poly.type
_entity_poly.pdbx_seq_one_letter_code
_entity_poly.pdbx_strand_id
1 'polypeptide(L)'
;AAHPGTTDKDMLNLAIWLKRNGFRADQVQAYLPSPMSAATAMYYSGKSTLHKVRRKGGDIPVPKGIKVRRLHKAFLRYHDPENWPMLRDALQKMGRADLIGNGKKHLIPTWQPAGTGEKGEGRRVSGKFNRSTGNKLSQKGKTFRTQHDRKASRPVRKKRR
;
A
#
# COMPACT_ATOMS: atom_id res chain seq x y z
N ALA A 1 7.94 -1.77 -2.39
CA ALA A 1 7.60 -0.55 -3.17
C ALA A 1 8.38 0.66 -2.65
N ALA A 2 8.72 1.62 -3.52
CA ALA A 2 9.33 2.91 -3.17
C ALA A 2 10.72 2.85 -2.53
N HIS A 3 11.62 2.09 -3.14
CA HIS A 3 13.03 2.06 -2.70
C HIS A 3 13.75 3.35 -3.15
N PRO A 4 14.71 3.87 -2.36
CA PRO A 4 15.53 5.00 -2.80
C PRO A 4 16.31 4.66 -4.08
N GLY A 5 16.40 5.62 -5.00
CA GLY A 5 16.98 5.44 -6.33
C GLY A 5 16.03 4.84 -7.37
N THR A 6 14.82 4.42 -6.99
CA THR A 6 13.83 3.87 -7.92
C THR A 6 13.04 4.97 -8.62
N THR A 7 13.04 4.94 -9.96
CA THR A 7 12.17 5.77 -10.81
C THR A 7 10.86 5.06 -11.18
N ASP A 8 9.89 5.83 -11.69
CA ASP A 8 8.63 5.26 -12.21
C ASP A 8 8.88 4.30 -13.39
N LYS A 9 9.91 4.57 -14.20
CA LYS A 9 10.33 3.70 -15.30
C LYS A 9 10.88 2.36 -14.81
N ASP A 10 11.61 2.35 -13.70
CA ASP A 10 12.13 1.12 -13.10
C ASP A 10 11.00 0.24 -12.58
N MET A 11 10.01 0.85 -11.92
CA MET A 11 8.83 0.13 -11.44
C MET A 11 7.98 -0.41 -12.59
N LEU A 12 7.85 0.34 -13.70
CA LEU A 12 7.22 -0.15 -14.92
C LEU A 12 7.94 -1.38 -15.48
N ASN A 13 9.26 -1.30 -15.63
CA ASN A 13 10.06 -2.42 -16.16
C ASN A 13 9.94 -3.65 -15.27
N LEU A 14 9.94 -3.46 -13.95
CA LEU A 14 9.72 -4.53 -12.99
C LEU A 14 8.31 -5.13 -13.13
N ALA A 15 7.27 -4.32 -13.32
CA ALA A 15 5.91 -4.81 -13.53
C ALA A 15 5.79 -5.67 -14.81
N ILE A 16 6.45 -5.26 -15.89
CA ILE A 16 6.52 -6.03 -17.14
C ILE A 16 7.24 -7.36 -16.88
N TRP A 17 8.37 -7.33 -16.16
CA TRP A 17 9.11 -8.54 -15.82
C TRP A 17 8.26 -9.49 -14.97
N LEU A 18 7.57 -8.99 -13.94
CA LEU A 18 6.66 -9.79 -13.10
C LEU A 18 5.59 -10.48 -13.94
N LYS A 19 4.94 -9.73 -14.85
CA LYS A 19 3.91 -10.27 -15.74
C LYS A 19 4.46 -11.34 -16.68
N ARG A 20 5.63 -11.11 -17.28
CA ARG A 20 6.29 -12.08 -18.19
C ARG A 20 6.67 -13.38 -17.49
N ASN A 21 6.99 -13.31 -16.19
CA ASN A 21 7.35 -14.46 -15.37
C ASN A 21 6.16 -15.06 -14.60
N GLY A 22 4.93 -14.55 -14.79
CA GLY A 22 3.73 -15.07 -14.12
C GLY A 22 3.63 -14.76 -12.62
N PHE A 23 4.44 -13.84 -12.10
CA PHE A 23 4.41 -13.47 -10.68
C PHE A 23 3.37 -12.40 -10.38
N ARG A 24 2.52 -12.66 -9.37
CA ARG A 24 1.47 -11.74 -8.90
C ARG A 24 1.65 -11.52 -7.40
N ALA A 25 2.09 -10.33 -7.02
CA ALA A 25 2.36 -10.00 -5.62
C ALA A 25 1.10 -9.48 -4.94
N ASP A 26 0.46 -10.27 -4.08
CA ASP A 26 -0.70 -9.79 -3.32
C ASP A 26 -0.30 -8.96 -2.11
N GLN A 27 0.87 -9.18 -1.52
CA GLN A 27 1.39 -8.35 -0.43
C GLN A 27 2.60 -7.55 -0.89
N VAL A 28 2.47 -6.22 -0.83
CA VAL A 28 3.56 -5.31 -1.20
C VAL A 28 3.86 -4.42 0.00
N GLN A 29 4.99 -4.70 0.63
CA GLN A 29 5.52 -3.86 1.70
C GLN A 29 6.15 -2.60 1.09
N ALA A 30 5.83 -1.46 1.71
CA ALA A 30 6.52 -0.22 1.39
C ALA A 30 7.90 -0.22 2.06
N TYR A 31 8.90 0.36 1.40
CA TYR A 31 10.23 0.51 1.96
C TYR A 31 10.16 1.20 3.33
N LEU A 32 10.82 0.59 4.30
CA LEU A 32 10.99 1.09 5.67
C LEU A 32 12.50 1.21 5.92
N PRO A 33 13.03 2.41 6.21
CA PRO A 33 14.45 2.59 6.43
C PRO A 33 14.91 1.81 7.66
N SER A 34 15.68 0.74 7.44
CA SER A 34 16.34 -0.01 8.49
C SER A 34 17.69 0.63 8.84
N PRO A 35 18.01 0.86 10.13
CA PRO A 35 19.31 1.39 10.51
C PRO A 35 20.45 0.53 9.96
N MET A 36 21.62 1.14 9.76
CA MET A 36 22.83 0.49 9.21
C MET A 36 22.71 -0.08 7.79
N SER A 37 21.61 0.15 7.06
CA SER A 37 21.50 -0.25 5.64
C SER A 37 21.93 0.86 4.68
N ALA A 38 22.57 0.48 3.58
CA ALA A 38 22.95 1.41 2.51
C ALA A 38 21.73 2.13 1.92
N ALA A 39 20.61 1.43 1.75
CA ALA A 39 19.34 2.03 1.32
C ALA A 39 18.87 3.13 2.28
N THR A 40 19.05 2.97 3.59
CA THR A 40 18.66 4.01 4.54
C THR A 40 19.54 5.25 4.41
N ALA A 41 20.85 5.06 4.23
CA ALA A 41 21.75 6.17 3.93
C ALA A 41 21.33 6.88 2.64
N MET A 42 20.97 6.13 1.59
CA MET A 42 20.40 6.66 0.34
C MET A 42 19.08 7.43 0.56
N TYR A 43 18.18 6.91 1.40
CA TYR A 43 16.87 7.51 1.69
C TYR A 43 16.97 8.87 2.40
N TYR A 44 17.90 9.01 3.34
CA TYR A 44 18.11 10.26 4.08
C TYR A 44 19.01 11.24 3.35
N SER A 45 20.13 10.78 2.78
CA SER A 45 21.08 11.66 2.08
C SER A 45 20.62 12.09 0.69
N GLY A 46 19.77 11.30 0.03
CA GLY A 46 19.43 11.50 -1.38
C GLY A 46 20.62 11.30 -2.31
N LYS A 47 21.71 10.65 -1.85
CA LYS A 47 22.91 10.36 -2.64
C LYS A 47 23.08 8.86 -2.87
N SER A 48 23.64 8.48 -4.01
CA SER A 48 24.00 7.09 -4.29
C SER A 48 25.15 6.65 -3.37
N THR A 49 24.98 5.52 -2.67
CA THR A 49 26.05 4.92 -1.84
C THR A 49 26.97 3.99 -2.62
N LEU A 50 26.60 3.64 -3.85
CA LEU A 50 27.43 2.78 -4.73
C LEU A 50 28.59 3.54 -5.38
N HIS A 51 28.52 4.87 -5.35
CA HIS A 51 29.51 5.74 -5.99
C HIS A 51 30.08 6.71 -4.98
N LYS A 52 31.27 7.25 -5.29
CA LYS A 52 31.90 8.28 -4.47
C LYS A 52 30.98 9.47 -4.31
N VAL A 53 30.64 9.82 -3.06
CA VAL A 53 29.79 10.96 -2.75
C VAL A 53 30.57 12.26 -3.04
N ARG A 54 30.00 13.10 -3.89
CA ARG A 54 30.56 14.42 -4.25
C ARG A 54 29.62 15.51 -3.74
N ARG A 55 30.20 16.69 -3.46
CA ARG A 55 29.42 17.87 -3.04
C ARG A 55 28.42 18.32 -4.12
N LYS A 56 28.79 18.20 -5.39
CA LYS A 56 27.94 18.45 -6.55
C LYS A 56 27.69 17.15 -7.31
N GLY A 57 26.42 16.86 -7.62
CA GLY A 57 26.00 15.67 -8.35
C GLY A 57 25.84 14.41 -7.50
N GLY A 58 25.44 13.30 -8.13
CA GLY A 58 25.20 12.01 -7.48
C GLY A 58 23.87 11.91 -6.73
N ASP A 59 22.95 12.84 -6.97
CA ASP A 59 21.61 12.85 -6.40
C ASP A 59 20.76 11.74 -7.00
N ILE A 60 20.00 11.07 -6.14
CA ILE A 60 19.09 9.99 -6.52
C ILE A 60 17.66 10.34 -6.13
N PRO A 61 16.66 9.89 -6.91
CA PRO A 61 15.27 10.11 -6.56
C PRO A 61 14.91 9.29 -5.32
N VAL A 62 14.29 9.92 -4.32
CA VAL A 62 13.75 9.23 -3.15
C VAL A 62 12.23 9.39 -3.13
N PRO A 63 11.47 8.31 -3.37
CA PRO A 63 10.00 8.36 -3.43
C PRO A 63 9.38 8.50 -2.03
N LYS A 64 9.45 9.70 -1.44
CA LYS A 64 8.86 10.04 -0.14
C LYS A 64 7.35 10.33 -0.23
N GLY A 65 6.91 10.89 -1.36
CA GLY A 65 5.53 11.33 -1.57
C GLY A 65 4.52 10.19 -1.68
N ILE A 66 3.35 10.35 -1.05
CA ILE A 66 2.31 9.31 -1.03
C ILE A 66 1.82 8.91 -2.43
N LYS A 67 1.74 9.87 -3.37
CA LYS A 67 1.33 9.62 -4.76
C LYS A 67 2.29 8.67 -5.48
N VAL A 68 3.60 8.94 -5.40
CA VAL A 68 4.65 8.12 -6.02
C VAL A 68 4.69 6.73 -5.38
N ARG A 69 4.60 6.64 -4.05
CA ARG A 69 4.57 5.35 -3.34
C ARG A 69 3.37 4.49 -3.74
N ARG A 70 2.19 5.10 -3.91
CA ARG A 70 0.99 4.43 -4.41
C ARG A 70 1.17 3.96 -5.85
N LEU A 71 1.71 4.79 -6.72
CA LEU A 71 2.00 4.41 -8.11
C LEU A 71 2.99 3.24 -8.19
N HIS A 72 4.09 3.29 -7.43
CA HIS A 72 5.07 2.20 -7.38
C HIS A 72 4.46 0.90 -6.88
N LYS A 73 3.56 0.99 -5.89
CA LYS A 73 2.84 -0.18 -5.38
C LYS A 73 1.82 -0.72 -6.39
N ALA A 74 1.10 0.16 -7.09
CA ALA A 74 0.19 -0.20 -8.17
C ALA A 74 0.90 -0.97 -9.29
N PHE A 75 2.12 -0.56 -9.67
CA PHE A 75 2.92 -1.29 -10.66
C PHE A 75 3.24 -2.73 -10.21
N LEU A 76 3.58 -2.93 -8.94
CA LEU A 76 3.84 -4.26 -8.38
C LEU A 76 2.56 -5.11 -8.29
N ARG A 77 1.40 -4.47 -8.10
CA ARG A 77 0.07 -5.08 -8.09
C ARG A 77 -0.68 -4.82 -9.40
N TYR A 78 0.00 -5.01 -10.55
CA TYR A 78 -0.58 -4.71 -11.87
C TYR A 78 -1.89 -5.48 -12.14
N HIS A 79 -2.08 -6.63 -11.48
CA HIS A 79 -3.26 -7.47 -11.65
C HIS A 79 -4.51 -6.97 -10.93
N ASP A 80 -4.35 -6.08 -9.95
CA ASP A 80 -5.45 -5.57 -9.14
C ASP A 80 -6.25 -4.51 -9.93
N PRO A 81 -7.55 -4.76 -10.22
CA PRO A 81 -8.39 -3.83 -10.96
C PRO A 81 -8.53 -2.46 -10.33
N GLU A 82 -8.44 -2.33 -9.01
CA GLU A 82 -8.52 -1.03 -8.33
C GLU A 82 -7.41 -0.07 -8.76
N ASN A 83 -6.27 -0.62 -9.18
CA ASN A 83 -5.10 0.15 -9.58
C ASN A 83 -5.11 0.53 -11.08
N TRP A 84 -5.96 -0.10 -11.91
CA TRP A 84 -5.94 0.10 -13.37
C TRP A 84 -6.17 1.54 -13.82
N PRO A 85 -7.09 2.34 -13.24
CA PRO A 85 -7.24 3.74 -13.62
C PRO A 85 -5.95 4.53 -13.42
N MET A 86 -5.32 4.38 -12.24
CA MET A 86 -4.06 5.06 -11.92
C MET A 86 -2.92 4.63 -12.85
N LEU A 87 -2.86 3.34 -13.18
CA LEU A 87 -1.84 2.81 -14.09
C LEU A 87 -2.05 3.28 -15.53
N ARG A 88 -3.29 3.39 -16.02
CA ARG A 88 -3.58 3.95 -17.35
C ARG A 88 -3.09 5.40 -17.46
N ASP A 89 -3.43 6.23 -16.47
CA ASP A 89 -3.00 7.63 -16.43
C ASP A 89 -1.47 7.75 -16.41
N ALA A 90 -0.80 6.91 -15.62
CA ALA A 90 0.66 6.91 -15.53
C ALA A 90 1.31 6.43 -16.85
N LEU A 91 0.79 5.36 -17.45
CA LEU A 91 1.30 4.83 -18.72
C LEU A 91 1.13 5.84 -19.86
N GLN A 92 -0.01 6.56 -19.91
CA GLN A 92 -0.22 7.63 -20.89
C GLN A 92 0.80 8.77 -20.70
N LYS A 93 1.01 9.23 -19.47
CA LYS A 93 2.00 10.28 -19.15
C LYS A 93 3.44 9.86 -19.48
N MET A 94 3.74 8.57 -19.37
CA MET A 94 5.04 8.01 -19.72
C MET A 94 5.22 7.73 -21.21
N GLY A 95 4.20 7.97 -22.04
CA GLY A 95 4.22 7.64 -23.47
C GLY A 95 4.19 6.13 -23.74
N ARG A 96 3.73 5.33 -22.78
CA ARG A 96 3.67 3.85 -22.83
C ARG A 96 2.25 3.30 -22.95
N ALA A 97 1.43 3.98 -23.76
CA ALA A 97 0.07 3.54 -24.06
C ALA A 97 0.06 2.17 -24.79
N ASP A 98 1.18 1.77 -25.40
CA ASP A 98 1.41 0.45 -25.99
C ASP A 98 1.21 -0.72 -25.01
N LEU A 99 1.31 -0.45 -23.70
CA LEU A 99 1.12 -1.44 -22.64
C LEU A 99 -0.33 -1.53 -22.14
N ILE A 100 -1.27 -0.83 -22.77
CA ILE A 100 -2.69 -0.86 -22.43
C ILE A 100 -3.41 -1.71 -23.48
N GLY A 101 -4.04 -2.82 -23.07
CA GLY A 101 -4.72 -3.72 -24.00
C GLY A 101 -5.02 -5.10 -23.40
N ASN A 102 -5.83 -5.89 -24.10
CA ASN A 102 -6.34 -7.16 -23.58
C ASN A 102 -5.44 -8.37 -23.90
N GLY A 103 -4.41 -8.18 -24.74
CA GLY A 103 -3.44 -9.23 -25.10
C GLY A 103 -2.35 -9.47 -24.05
N LYS A 104 -1.67 -10.62 -24.15
CA LYS A 104 -0.60 -11.06 -23.23
C LYS A 104 0.57 -10.07 -23.08
N LYS A 105 0.85 -9.28 -24.13
CA LYS A 105 1.94 -8.30 -24.19
C LYS A 105 1.68 -7.01 -23.40
N HIS A 106 0.41 -6.67 -23.15
CA HIS A 106 0.03 -5.46 -22.44
C HIS A 106 0.21 -5.67 -20.94
N LEU A 107 0.39 -4.62 -20.15
CA LEU A 107 0.48 -4.71 -18.69
C LEU A 107 -0.92 -4.79 -18.06
N ILE A 108 -1.82 -3.90 -18.47
CA ILE A 108 -3.19 -3.75 -17.96
C ILE A 108 -4.22 -3.76 -19.09
N PRO A 109 -5.47 -4.17 -18.83
CA PRO A 109 -6.54 -4.16 -19.83
C PRO A 109 -7.11 -2.76 -20.07
N THR A 110 -7.85 -2.62 -21.18
CA THR A 110 -8.56 -1.38 -21.54
C THR A 110 -9.85 -1.19 -20.74
N TRP A 111 -10.49 -2.28 -20.33
CA TRP A 111 -11.76 -2.24 -19.61
C TRP A 111 -11.57 -2.15 -18.09
N GLN A 112 -12.65 -1.86 -17.37
CA GLN A 112 -12.71 -1.81 -15.91
C GLN A 112 -13.91 -2.66 -15.42
N PRO A 113 -13.72 -3.59 -14.46
CA PRO A 113 -14.82 -4.32 -13.86
C PRO A 113 -15.75 -3.40 -13.07
N ALA A 114 -17.05 -3.68 -13.12
CA ALA A 114 -18.03 -2.95 -12.33
C ALA A 114 -17.68 -3.01 -10.82
N GLY A 115 -17.77 -1.86 -10.14
CA GLY A 115 -17.48 -1.76 -8.71
C GLY A 115 -16.00 -1.65 -8.34
N THR A 116 -15.09 -1.55 -9.32
CA THR A 116 -13.65 -1.37 -9.09
C THR A 116 -13.12 -0.06 -9.68
N GLY A 117 -12.04 0.49 -9.10
CA GLY A 117 -11.35 1.69 -9.59
C GLY A 117 -11.69 2.98 -8.82
N GLU A 118 -12.70 2.94 -7.95
CA GLU A 118 -13.08 4.06 -7.08
C GLU A 118 -12.43 4.00 -5.69
N LYS A 119 -12.00 2.81 -5.27
CA LYS A 119 -11.40 2.57 -3.96
C LYS A 119 -9.88 2.59 -4.07
N GLY A 120 -9.33 3.79 -4.18
CA GLY A 120 -7.88 3.96 -4.16
C GLY A 120 -7.23 3.32 -2.91
N GLU A 121 -6.10 2.63 -3.09
CA GLU A 121 -5.40 1.95 -1.99
C GLU A 121 -5.15 2.89 -0.80
N GLY A 122 -5.61 2.48 0.39
CA GLY A 122 -5.50 3.24 1.63
C GLY A 122 -6.73 4.07 1.99
N ARG A 123 -7.79 4.06 1.17
CA ARG A 123 -9.11 4.52 1.61
C ARG A 123 -9.64 3.48 2.61
N ARG A 124 -9.64 3.84 3.90
CA ARG A 124 -10.29 3.02 4.92
C ARG A 124 -11.75 2.89 4.49
N VAL A 125 -12.18 1.67 4.18
CA VAL A 125 -13.60 1.36 4.12
C VAL A 125 -14.06 1.45 5.57
N SER A 126 -14.45 2.64 6.00
CA SER A 126 -15.31 2.79 7.16
C SER A 126 -16.64 2.19 6.72
N GLY A 127 -16.75 0.87 6.83
CA GLY A 127 -18.04 0.21 6.79
C GLY A 127 -18.81 0.80 7.96
N LYS A 128 -19.61 1.84 7.70
CA LYS A 128 -20.82 2.03 8.47
C LYS A 128 -21.58 0.73 8.24
N PHE A 129 -21.45 -0.21 9.17
CA PHE A 129 -22.43 -1.25 9.35
C PHE A 129 -23.74 -0.51 9.56
N ASN A 130 -24.44 -0.22 8.46
CA ASN A 130 -25.82 0.17 8.50
C ASN A 130 -26.53 -1.04 9.07
N ARG A 131 -26.73 -1.04 10.40
CA ARG A 131 -27.84 -1.78 10.99
C ARG A 131 -29.08 -1.10 10.42
N SER A 132 -29.51 -1.58 9.25
CA SER A 132 -30.80 -1.22 8.69
C SER A 132 -31.85 -1.54 9.74
N THR A 133 -32.50 -0.50 10.23
CA THR A 133 -33.72 -0.54 11.02
C THR A 133 -34.74 -1.35 10.23
N GLY A 134 -34.97 -2.61 10.61
CA GLY A 134 -35.83 -3.52 9.87
C GLY A 134 -35.94 -4.88 10.53
N ASN A 135 -37.03 -5.06 11.28
CA ASN A 135 -37.57 -6.27 11.88
C ASN A 135 -36.89 -6.84 13.15
N LYS A 136 -37.52 -6.51 14.30
CA LYS A 136 -37.37 -7.23 15.56
C LYS A 136 -37.87 -8.67 15.38
N LEU A 137 -36.96 -9.63 15.27
CA LEU A 137 -37.26 -11.03 15.57
C LEU A 137 -36.24 -11.52 16.60
N SER A 138 -36.76 -11.64 17.81
CA SER A 138 -36.29 -12.42 18.96
C SER A 138 -35.09 -13.34 18.69
N GLN A 139 -33.90 -12.94 19.14
CA GLN A 139 -32.94 -13.91 19.64
C GLN A 139 -32.36 -13.42 20.98
N LYS A 140 -32.76 -14.16 22.01
CA LYS A 140 -32.35 -14.07 23.41
C LYS A 140 -30.82 -14.01 23.48
N GLY A 141 -30.28 -12.87 23.95
CA GLY A 141 -28.84 -12.63 24.02
C GLY A 141 -28.14 -13.66 24.91
N LYS A 142 -27.26 -14.47 24.31
CA LYS A 142 -26.18 -15.13 25.05
C LYS A 142 -25.09 -14.09 25.24
N THR A 143 -24.99 -13.55 26.44
CA THR A 143 -23.86 -12.71 26.85
C THR A 143 -22.60 -13.57 26.86
N PHE A 144 -21.66 -13.28 25.95
CA PHE A 144 -20.30 -13.82 26.02
C PHE A 144 -19.63 -13.21 27.26
N ARG A 145 -19.54 -14.01 28.34
CA ARG A 145 -18.74 -13.67 29.52
C ARG A 145 -17.27 -13.92 29.22
N THR A 146 -16.52 -12.87 28.90
CA THR A 146 -15.06 -12.90 28.99
C THR A 146 -14.66 -12.86 30.46
N GLN A 147 -14.09 -13.96 30.96
CA GLN A 147 -13.49 -13.99 32.30
C GLN A 147 -12.22 -13.15 32.31
N HIS A 148 -12.27 -11.98 32.95
CA HIS A 148 -11.08 -11.28 33.41
C HIS A 148 -11.00 -11.42 34.92
N ASP A 149 -10.07 -12.26 35.37
CA ASP A 149 -9.71 -12.37 36.78
C ASP A 149 -8.90 -11.12 37.18
N ARG A 150 -9.61 -10.09 37.64
CA ARG A 150 -9.00 -8.96 38.35
C ARG A 150 -9.33 -9.13 39.82
N LYS A 151 -8.36 -9.65 40.55
CA LYS A 151 -8.29 -9.69 42.02
C LYS A 151 -8.60 -8.28 42.57
N ALA A 152 -9.79 -8.13 43.17
CA ALA A 152 -10.24 -6.87 43.74
C ALA A 152 -9.38 -6.50 44.97
N SER A 153 -8.69 -5.38 44.89
CA SER A 153 -8.00 -4.74 46.01
C SER A 153 -9.01 -4.25 47.05
N ARG A 154 -8.93 -4.75 48.29
CA ARG A 154 -9.76 -4.34 49.43
C ARG A 154 -9.55 -2.85 49.77
N PRO A 155 -10.59 -2.04 50.00
CA PRO A 155 -10.43 -0.68 50.46
C PRO A 155 -10.04 -0.64 51.96
N VAL A 156 -9.03 0.17 52.28
CA VAL A 156 -8.56 0.43 53.65
C VAL A 156 -9.51 1.41 54.34
N ARG A 157 -10.07 0.99 55.49
CA ARG A 157 -10.98 1.77 56.33
C ARG A 157 -10.19 2.87 57.08
N LYS A 158 -10.35 4.14 56.71
CA LYS A 158 -9.85 5.27 57.50
C LYS A 158 -10.67 5.44 58.79
N LYS A 159 -9.99 5.47 59.93
CA LYS A 159 -10.55 5.76 61.27
C LYS A 159 -11.09 7.20 61.31
N ARG A 160 -12.27 7.36 61.90
CA ARG A 160 -12.88 8.66 62.25
C ARG A 160 -12.05 9.33 63.35
N ARG A 161 -11.91 10.65 63.27
CA ARG A 161 -11.77 11.54 64.41
C ARG A 161 -13.10 12.25 64.59
#